data_AF-A0A5A7Y1Q4-F1
#
_entry.id   AF-A0A5A7Y1Q4-F1
#
_cell.length_a   1.000
_cell.length_b   1.000
_cell.length_c   1.000
_cell.angle_alpha   90.00
_cell.angle_beta   90.00
_cell.angle_gamma   90.00
#
_symmetry.space_group_name_H-M   'P 1'
#
loop_
_entity.id
_entity.type
_entity.pdbx_description
1 polymer ?
#
loop_
_entity_poly.entity_id
_entity_poly.type
_entity_poly.pdbx_seq_one_letter_code
_entity_poly.pdbx_strand_id
1 'polypeptide(L)'
;MAELAPLGIKVTVVEPGSFCTDFLAHGDQRRPGSPVDAYAATVGALQGLIDANDGLQPGDPAKAVAAIRALAEADDPPLRLPLGSDSLALFEQKATALRETADAERSRASATDYASA
;
A
#
# COMPACT_ATOMS: atom_id res chain seq x y z
N MET A 1 -10.84 6.62 16.99
CA MET A 1 -11.27 8.02 16.94
C MET A 1 -10.61 8.66 15.74
N ALA A 2 -11.38 9.30 14.85
CA ALA A 2 -10.86 10.11 13.75
C ALA A 2 -11.19 11.57 14.07
N GLU A 3 -10.17 12.43 14.15
CA GLU A 3 -10.28 13.83 14.58
C GLU A 3 -11.34 14.64 13.79
N LEU A 4 -11.56 14.26 12.54
CA LEU A 4 -12.45 14.94 11.60
C LEU A 4 -13.90 14.44 11.63
N ALA A 5 -14.19 13.34 12.32
CA ALA A 5 -15.53 12.74 12.35
C ALA A 5 -16.63 13.68 12.90
N PRO A 6 -16.40 14.50 13.95
CA PRO A 6 -17.41 15.46 14.42
C PRO A 6 -17.76 16.55 13.40
N LEU A 7 -16.91 16.78 12.40
CA LEU A 7 -17.12 17.74 11.32
C LEU A 7 -17.85 17.11 10.11
N GLY A 8 -18.15 15.82 10.15
CA GLY A 8 -18.75 15.08 9.03
C GLY A 8 -17.79 14.84 7.86
N ILE A 9 -16.47 15.03 8.05
CA ILE A 9 -15.46 14.82 7.01
C ILE A 9 -14.97 13.37 7.06
N LYS A 10 -15.01 12.72 5.90
CA LYS A 10 -14.54 11.35 5.68
C LYS A 10 -13.17 11.37 5.02
N VAL A 11 -12.28 10.45 5.42
CA VAL A 11 -10.91 10.34 4.88
C VAL A 11 -10.64 8.89 4.50
N THR A 12 -10.12 8.69 3.31
CA THR A 12 -9.65 7.39 2.81
C THR A 12 -8.29 7.53 2.17
N VAL A 13 -7.39 6.60 2.48
CA VAL A 13 -6.13 6.39 1.78
C VAL A 13 -6.38 5.37 0.68
N VAL A 14 -6.19 5.78 -0.57
CA VAL A 14 -6.24 4.88 -1.72
C VAL A 14 -4.88 4.23 -1.88
N GLU A 15 -4.84 2.89 -1.90
CA GLU A 15 -3.62 2.07 -1.94
C GLU A 15 -3.61 1.26 -3.25
N PRO A 16 -3.28 1.86 -4.40
CA PRO A 16 -3.30 1.16 -5.68
C PRO A 16 -2.12 0.19 -5.84
N GLY A 17 -2.38 -0.90 -6.56
CA GLY A 17 -1.35 -1.79 -7.10
C GLY A 17 -0.78 -1.25 -8.41
N SER A 18 -0.33 -2.16 -9.28
CA SER A 18 0.20 -1.82 -10.59
C SER A 18 -0.92 -1.58 -11.59
N PHE A 19 -1.03 -0.35 -12.10
CA PHE A 19 -1.99 0.06 -13.12
C PHE A 19 -1.30 0.48 -14.43
N CYS A 20 -1.91 0.15 -15.57
CA CYS A 20 -1.45 0.53 -16.91
C CYS A 20 -1.63 2.03 -17.13
N THR A 21 -0.72 2.81 -16.56
CA THR A 21 -0.59 4.26 -16.71
C THR A 21 0.81 4.59 -17.17
N ASP A 22 1.05 5.81 -17.65
CA ASP A 22 2.39 6.27 -18.02
C ASP A 22 3.33 6.43 -16.80
N PHE A 23 2.89 6.09 -15.58
CA PHE A 23 3.70 6.18 -14.36
C PHE A 23 4.95 5.29 -14.39
N LEU A 24 4.89 4.13 -15.05
CA LEU A 24 6.06 3.26 -15.25
C LEU A 24 6.76 3.53 -16.59
N ALA A 25 6.22 4.43 -17.42
CA ALA A 25 6.79 4.71 -18.74
C ALA A 25 8.21 5.27 -18.61
N HIS A 26 9.08 4.83 -19.53
CA HIS A 26 10.46 5.29 -19.59
C HIS A 26 10.53 6.82 -19.76
N GLY A 27 11.02 7.51 -18.73
CA GLY A 27 11.24 8.97 -18.73
C GLY A 27 10.56 9.73 -17.60
N ASP A 28 9.43 9.20 -17.10
CA ASP A 28 8.65 9.86 -16.04
C ASP A 28 9.05 9.39 -14.63
N GLN A 29 9.94 8.39 -14.55
CA GLN A 29 10.45 7.85 -13.30
C GLN A 29 11.83 8.41 -12.95
N ARG A 30 11.98 8.89 -11.71
CA ARG A 30 13.31 9.10 -11.12
C ARG A 30 13.92 7.75 -10.76
N ARG A 31 14.95 7.38 -11.50
CA ARG A 31 15.75 6.18 -11.27
C ARG A 31 16.83 6.47 -10.21
N PRO A 32 17.22 5.46 -9.39
CA PRO A 32 18.48 5.52 -8.68
C PRO A 32 19.62 5.81 -9.66
N GLY A 33 20.70 6.41 -9.16
CA GLY A 33 21.91 6.68 -9.95
C GLY A 33 22.62 5.39 -10.37
N SER A 34 23.95 5.44 -10.45
CA SER A 34 24.73 4.25 -10.81
C SER A 34 24.39 3.05 -9.90
N PRO A 35 24.15 1.86 -10.48
CA PRO A 35 23.97 0.64 -9.71
C PRO A 35 25.14 0.40 -8.75
N VAL A 36 24.84 -0.16 -7.58
CA VAL A 36 25.84 -0.55 -6.58
C VAL A 36 25.83 -2.07 -6.51
N ASP A 37 26.96 -2.70 -6.80
CA ASP A 37 27.07 -4.16 -6.92
C ASP A 37 26.57 -4.91 -5.68
N ALA A 38 26.78 -4.35 -4.49
CA ALA A 38 26.30 -4.91 -3.23
C ALA A 38 24.77 -5.05 -3.15
N TYR A 39 24.01 -4.31 -3.97
CA TYR A 39 22.55 -4.34 -4.04
C TYR A 39 22.02 -4.96 -5.34
N ALA A 40 22.87 -5.55 -6.18
CA ALA A 40 22.46 -6.12 -7.46
C ALA A 40 21.37 -7.20 -7.28
N ALA A 41 21.51 -8.06 -6.27
CA ALA A 41 20.57 -9.15 -6.00
C ALA A 41 19.20 -8.69 -5.42
N THR A 42 19.07 -7.42 -5.01
CA THR A 42 17.84 -6.89 -4.39
C THR A 42 17.28 -5.74 -5.20
N VAL A 43 17.88 -4.56 -5.10
CA VAL A 43 17.44 -3.35 -5.81
C VAL A 43 17.60 -3.51 -7.32
N GLY A 44 18.72 -4.10 -7.76
CA GLY A 44 18.95 -4.37 -9.19
C GLY A 44 17.91 -5.33 -9.78
N ALA A 45 17.59 -6.41 -9.07
CA ALA A 45 16.53 -7.35 -9.46
C ALA A 45 15.15 -6.66 -9.52
N LEU A 46 14.82 -5.83 -8.53
CA LEU A 46 13.56 -5.08 -8.52
C LEU A 46 13.45 -4.11 -9.70
N GLN A 47 14.53 -3.39 -10.03
CA GLN A 47 14.56 -2.50 -11.19
C GLN A 47 14.29 -3.26 -12.49
N GLY A 48 14.90 -4.45 -12.65
CA GLY A 48 14.65 -5.30 -13.81
C GLY A 48 13.18 -5.75 -13.92
N LEU A 49 12.52 -6.02 -12.79
CA LEU A 49 11.09 -6.37 -12.77
C LEU A 49 10.22 -5.16 -13.14
N ILE A 50 10.52 -3.97 -12.63
CA ILE A 50 9.79 -2.75 -12.98
C ILE A 50 9.89 -2.47 -14.48
N ASP A 51 11.10 -2.56 -15.04
CA ASP A 51 11.36 -2.35 -16.47
C ASP A 51 10.62 -3.37 -17.35
N ALA A 52 10.57 -4.62 -16.92
CA ALA A 52 9.86 -5.67 -17.64
C ALA A 52 8.32 -5.57 -17.54
N ASN A 53 7.79 -4.75 -16.63
CA ASN A 53 6.37 -4.68 -16.32
C ASN A 53 5.68 -3.45 -16.95
N ASP A 54 6.40 -2.59 -17.67
CA ASP A 54 5.79 -1.48 -18.40
C ASP A 54 4.82 -1.97 -19.47
N GLY A 55 3.61 -1.40 -19.50
CA GLY A 55 2.49 -1.84 -20.34
C GLY A 55 1.89 -3.22 -20.04
N LEU A 56 2.42 -3.95 -19.04
CA LEU A 56 1.94 -5.28 -18.64
C LEU A 56 1.23 -5.27 -17.27
N GLN A 57 0.99 -4.08 -16.72
CA GLN A 57 0.35 -3.96 -15.42
C GLN A 57 -1.09 -4.49 -15.47
N PRO A 58 -1.56 -5.23 -14.45
CA PRO A 58 -2.89 -5.85 -14.48
C PRO A 58 -4.04 -4.86 -14.26
N GLY A 59 -3.75 -3.71 -13.64
CA GLY A 59 -4.75 -2.72 -13.26
C GLY A 59 -5.25 -1.88 -14.42
N ASP A 60 -6.57 -1.75 -14.52
CA ASP A 60 -7.26 -0.85 -15.45
C ASP A 60 -7.55 0.51 -14.77
N PRO A 61 -6.93 1.62 -15.23
CA PRO A 61 -7.10 2.94 -14.60
C PRO A 61 -8.54 3.45 -14.62
N ALA A 62 -9.32 3.11 -15.65
CA ALA A 62 -10.72 3.55 -15.74
C ALA A 62 -11.56 2.90 -14.65
N LYS A 63 -11.28 1.62 -14.31
CA LYS A 63 -11.93 0.92 -13.20
C LYS A 63 -11.50 1.48 -11.84
N ALA A 64 -10.23 1.87 -11.68
CA ALA A 64 -9.78 2.54 -10.47
C ALA A 64 -10.53 3.87 -10.23
N VAL A 65 -10.68 4.70 -11.28
CA VAL A 65 -11.45 5.95 -11.20
C VAL A 65 -12.91 5.67 -10.83
N ALA A 66 -13.53 4.66 -11.45
CA ALA A 66 -14.90 4.28 -11.12
C ALA A 66 -15.06 3.86 -9.65
N ALA A 67 -14.11 3.09 -9.11
CA ALA A 67 -14.11 2.68 -7.70
C ALA A 67 -13.92 3.87 -6.75
N ILE A 68 -13.03 4.82 -7.07
CA ILE A 68 -12.82 6.04 -6.27
C ILE A 68 -14.06 6.92 -6.26
N ARG A 69 -14.76 7.04 -7.40
CA ARG A 69 -16.03 7.78 -7.47
C ARG A 69 -17.10 7.14 -6.59
N ALA A 70 -17.26 5.82 -6.67
CA ALA A 70 -18.21 5.09 -5.83
C ALA A 70 -17.88 5.25 -4.33
N LEU A 71 -16.60 5.24 -3.97
CA LEU A 71 -16.14 5.49 -2.60
C LEU A 71 -16.54 6.89 -2.11
N ALA A 72 -16.39 7.93 -2.94
CA ALA A 72 -16.73 9.30 -2.58
C ALA A 72 -18.24 9.48 -2.30
N GLU A 73 -19.07 8.64 -2.91
CA GLU A 73 -20.53 8.61 -2.72
C GLU A 73 -20.96 7.70 -1.55
N ALA A 74 -20.03 6.98 -0.91
CA ALA A 74 -20.35 6.02 0.15
C ALA A 74 -20.70 6.70 1.49
N ASP A 75 -21.70 6.14 2.18
CA ASP A 75 -22.13 6.62 3.49
C ASP A 75 -21.10 6.39 4.59
N ASP A 76 -20.31 5.32 4.52
CA ASP A 76 -19.26 4.99 5.47
C ASP A 76 -18.03 4.40 4.74
N PRO A 77 -17.21 5.24 4.10
CA PRO A 77 -16.06 4.77 3.35
C PRO A 77 -14.96 4.26 4.30
N PRO A 78 -14.24 3.18 3.94
CA PRO A 78 -13.14 2.68 4.75
C PRO A 78 -11.97 3.67 4.80
N LEU A 79 -11.16 3.60 5.85
CA LEU A 79 -9.93 4.40 5.96
C LEU A 79 -8.88 4.02 4.92
N ARG A 80 -8.85 2.75 4.47
CA ARG A 80 -7.90 2.24 3.47
C ARG A 80 -8.65 1.49 2.38
N LEU A 81 -8.33 1.78 1.13
CA LEU A 81 -8.90 1.14 -0.05
C LEU A 81 -7.78 0.55 -0.92
N PRO A 82 -7.47 -0.75 -0.80
CA PRO A 82 -6.60 -1.41 -1.76
C PRO A 82 -7.32 -1.52 -3.11
N LEU A 83 -6.64 -1.12 -4.19
CA LEU A 83 -7.14 -1.25 -5.57
C LEU A 83 -6.22 -2.13 -6.39
N GLY A 84 -6.75 -3.20 -6.96
CA GLY A 84 -5.96 -4.23 -7.66
C GLY A 84 -5.72 -5.46 -6.78
N SER A 85 -5.72 -6.64 -7.39
CA SER A 85 -5.56 -7.91 -6.67
C SER A 85 -4.15 -8.09 -6.08
N ASP A 86 -3.14 -7.50 -6.72
CA ASP A 86 -1.77 -7.42 -6.22
C ASP A 86 -1.69 -6.56 -4.95
N SER A 87 -2.31 -5.37 -4.95
CA SER A 87 -2.40 -4.53 -3.74
C SER A 87 -3.15 -5.23 -2.61
N LEU A 88 -4.29 -5.87 -2.92
CA LEU A 88 -5.05 -6.63 -1.94
C LEU A 88 -4.21 -7.76 -1.32
N ALA A 89 -3.48 -8.54 -2.12
CA ALA A 89 -2.64 -9.61 -1.63
C ALA A 89 -1.53 -9.09 -0.69
N LEU A 90 -0.88 -7.98 -1.04
CA LEU A 90 0.13 -7.33 -0.17
C LEU A 90 -0.48 -6.77 1.12
N PHE A 91 -1.68 -6.19 1.02
CA PHE A 91 -2.42 -5.70 2.17
C PHE A 91 -2.72 -6.81 3.18
N GLU A 92 -3.26 -7.95 2.70
CA GLU A 92 -3.56 -9.12 3.52
C GLU A 92 -2.30 -9.74 4.13
N GLN A 93 -1.23 -9.85 3.34
CA GLN A 93 0.06 -10.35 3.81
C GLN A 93 0.60 -9.46 4.95
N LYS A 94 0.55 -8.14 4.78
CA LYS A 94 1.03 -7.20 5.81
C LYS A 94 0.18 -7.24 7.07
N ALA A 95 -1.14 -7.31 6.92
CA ALA A 95 -2.06 -7.43 8.05
C ALA A 95 -1.78 -8.70 8.87
N THR A 96 -1.56 -9.83 8.19
CA THR A 96 -1.18 -11.10 8.83
C THR A 96 0.14 -10.99 9.57
N ALA A 97 1.20 -10.48 8.94
CA ALA A 97 2.51 -10.34 9.58
C ALA A 97 2.48 -9.40 10.81
N LEU A 98 1.69 -8.32 10.76
CA LEU A 98 1.49 -7.43 11.90
C LEU A 98 0.76 -8.13 13.05
N ARG A 99 -0.26 -8.94 12.74
CA ARG A 99 -0.98 -9.74 13.73
C ARG A 99 -0.03 -10.72 14.42
N GLU A 100 0.73 -11.48 13.64
CA GLU A 100 1.71 -12.45 14.15
C GLU A 100 2.74 -11.79 15.07
N THR A 101 3.28 -10.63 14.66
CA THR A 101 4.22 -9.86 15.49
C THR A 101 3.56 -9.41 16.80
N ALA A 102 2.34 -8.87 16.74
CA ALA A 102 1.62 -8.42 17.92
C ALA A 102 1.33 -9.56 18.90
N ASP A 103 1.03 -10.75 18.39
CA ASP A 103 0.77 -11.92 19.22
C ASP A 103 2.06 -12.48 19.83
N ALA A 104 3.16 -12.54 19.07
CA ALA A 104 4.47 -12.98 19.57
C ALA A 104 5.03 -12.05 20.66
N GLU A 105 4.82 -10.74 20.51
CA GLU A 105 5.37 -9.74 21.43
C GLU A 105 4.41 -9.31 22.55
N ARG A 106 3.19 -9.88 22.58
CA ARG A 106 2.10 -9.47 23.48
C ARG A 106 2.53 -9.36 24.93
N SER A 107 3.16 -10.40 25.46
CA SER A 107 3.59 -10.47 26.87
C SER A 107 4.63 -9.39 27.19
N ARG A 108 5.64 -9.23 26.31
CA ARG A 108 6.69 -8.22 26.48
C ARG A 108 6.10 -6.81 26.44
N ALA A 109 5.17 -6.56 25.51
CA ALA A 109 4.49 -5.28 25.39
C ALA A 109 3.67 -4.96 26.66
N SER A 110 2.79 -5.86 27.10
CA SER A 110 1.96 -5.64 28.29
C SER A 110 2.76 -5.54 29.60
N ALA A 111 3.94 -6.15 29.67
CA ALA A 111 4.79 -6.07 30.86
C ALA A 111 5.39 -4.68 31.09
N THR A 112 5.24 -3.75 30.13
CA THR A 112 5.69 -2.35 30.28
C THR A 112 4.63 -1.42 30.89
N ASP A 113 3.44 -1.94 31.16
CA ASP A 113 2.39 -1.17 31.83
C ASP A 113 2.80 -0.82 33.27
N TYR A 114 2.38 0.34 33.76
CA TYR A 114 2.47 0.64 35.19
C TYR A 114 1.65 -0.40 35.97
N ALA A 115 2.16 -0.84 37.13
CA ALA A 115 1.33 -1.58 38.07
C ALA A 115 0.11 -0.71 38.44
N SER A 116 -1.09 -1.22 38.23
CA SER A 116 -2.33 -0.53 38.59
C SER A 116 -2.28 -0.11 40.05
N ALA A 117 -2.58 1.18 40.33
CA ALA A 117 -2.73 1.70 41.69
C ALA A 117 -4.01 1.19 42.36
#